data_AF-A0AA39LTN7-F1
#
_entry.id   AF-A0AA39LTN7-F1
#
_cell.length_a   1.000
_cell.length_b   1.000
_cell.length_c   1.000
_cell.angle_alpha   90.00
_cell.angle_beta   90.00
_cell.angle_gamma   90.00
#
_symmetry.space_group_name_H-M   'P 1'
#
loop_
_entity.id
_entity.type
_entity.pdbx_description
1 polymer ?
#
loop_
_entity_poly.entity_id
_entity_poly.type
_entity_poly.pdbx_seq_one_letter_code
_entity_poly.pdbx_strand_id
1 'polypeptide(L)'
;MQLRVLYLTALLFREVALHVRYAYLGAHYVGEFKSEVSVSGVHDCTLLAFNEKRIGYRVTVNGLQITCALLTDFIRFAPVSDKNVRDYILSANLDNKICKVDMQRNVTEFVNGPCTFGGGDCSMLDKIKDYCIFVGTDKYNCISETEQDTVRSIECPAGQERVDLKKEKVLCCLKGELFIKEQDGKAFCCPRSKKLKEIVNGKAVCCSSTESHQPGASLCCAPGLTYSENNGTANCCKAGLLASKSKDGQVGCCPAGKEFGGMVDGKAICCNPGEIYESGKTFCCPPGTNYSIGLSGDSGAEGIERCCPPRTYPTKSESGDIGCCRDEYKFIRNDGTRDVCCFGSSNYEFHRMLDGKPVCCRKGTVFKGWYKDRTWAVCCREEDHLDQDHCCKKDTYWTEHNGLSDCCQNGTVPMNIDGRKYNYGCCKRHEVAHPCPNNKYMCATNGTKVDCQP
;
A
#
# COMPACT_ATOMS: atom_id res chain seq x y z
N MET A 1 8.51 55.96 -8.17
CA MET A 1 8.02 55.79 -9.57
C MET A 1 8.94 54.91 -10.42
N GLN A 2 10.26 54.84 -10.15
CA GLN A 2 11.21 53.98 -10.90
C GLN A 2 11.06 52.45 -10.68
N LEU A 3 10.49 52.00 -9.55
CA LEU A 3 10.33 50.56 -9.28
C LEU A 3 9.20 49.88 -10.10
N ARG A 4 8.22 50.66 -10.61
CA ARG A 4 7.13 50.12 -11.45
C ARG A 4 7.54 49.89 -12.91
N VAL A 5 8.59 50.57 -13.38
CA VAL A 5 9.10 50.42 -14.76
C VAL A 5 9.90 49.13 -14.90
N LEU A 6 10.67 48.74 -13.88
CA LEU A 6 11.43 47.48 -13.86
C LEU A 6 10.55 46.22 -13.79
N TYR A 7 9.37 46.30 -13.16
CA TYR A 7 8.43 45.17 -13.11
C TYR A 7 7.68 44.97 -14.42
N LEU A 8 7.41 46.04 -15.18
CA LEU A 8 6.81 45.94 -16.52
C LEU A 8 7.81 45.41 -17.56
N THR A 9 9.09 45.76 -17.49
CA THR A 9 10.11 45.17 -18.39
C THR A 9 10.42 43.71 -18.06
N ALA A 10 10.40 43.30 -16.79
CA ALA A 10 10.57 41.88 -16.42
C ALA A 10 9.39 40.99 -16.83
N LEU A 11 8.16 41.52 -16.93
CA LEU A 11 6.99 40.80 -17.45
C LEU A 11 6.97 40.69 -18.99
N LEU A 12 7.67 41.57 -19.71
CA LEU A 12 7.78 41.54 -21.17
C LEU A 12 8.85 40.57 -21.71
N PHE A 13 9.75 40.08 -20.86
CA PHE A 13 10.78 39.09 -21.22
C PHE A 13 10.52 37.67 -20.70
N ARG A 14 9.27 37.33 -20.36
CA ARG A 14 8.85 35.91 -20.46
C ARG A 14 8.62 35.59 -21.92
N GLU A 15 9.71 35.53 -22.69
CA GLU A 15 9.72 34.77 -23.93
C GLU A 15 9.34 33.34 -23.52
N VAL A 16 8.08 32.99 -23.77
CA VAL A 16 7.66 31.60 -23.74
C VAL A 16 8.49 30.95 -24.83
N ALA A 17 9.62 30.34 -24.46
CA ALA A 17 10.48 29.60 -25.37
C ALA A 17 9.59 28.53 -25.99
N LEU A 18 9.10 28.84 -27.20
CA LEU A 18 8.11 28.05 -27.87
C LEU A 18 8.84 26.78 -28.32
N HIS A 19 8.73 25.73 -27.51
CA HIS A 19 9.35 24.45 -27.83
C HIS A 19 8.57 23.84 -28.99
N VAL A 20 9.07 24.07 -30.20
CA VAL A 20 8.55 23.43 -31.40
C VAL A 20 8.89 21.94 -31.34
N ARG A 21 7.88 21.08 -31.26
CA ARG A 21 8.03 19.62 -31.20
C ARG A 21 7.63 18.99 -32.53
N TYR A 22 8.18 17.82 -32.81
CA TYR A 22 7.86 17.03 -33.99
C TYR A 22 7.79 15.54 -33.68
N ALA A 23 7.14 14.78 -34.54
CA ALA A 23 7.05 13.32 -34.46
C ALA A 23 7.43 12.69 -35.80
N TYR A 24 8.22 11.62 -35.76
CA TYR A 24 8.53 10.79 -36.92
C TYR A 24 7.34 9.91 -37.28
N LEU A 25 7.06 9.81 -38.58
CA LEU A 25 6.03 8.94 -39.13
C LEU A 25 6.64 7.64 -39.65
N GLY A 26 6.07 6.50 -39.26
CA GLY A 26 6.43 5.18 -39.82
C GLY A 26 5.93 4.94 -41.25
N ALA A 27 5.59 6.00 -41.99
CA ALA A 27 5.05 6.01 -43.35
C ALA A 27 5.48 7.30 -44.06
N HIS A 28 5.38 7.35 -45.39
CA HIS A 28 5.64 8.55 -46.18
C HIS A 28 4.36 9.26 -46.61
N TYR A 29 4.39 10.59 -46.66
CA TYR A 29 3.42 11.38 -47.40
C TYR A 29 3.57 11.13 -48.90
N VAL A 30 2.44 10.99 -49.57
CA VAL A 30 2.30 11.17 -51.00
C VAL A 30 1.55 12.49 -51.18
N GLY A 31 2.14 13.41 -51.93
CA GLY A 31 1.64 14.77 -52.03
C GLY A 31 2.64 15.70 -52.70
N GLU A 32 2.30 16.98 -52.72
CA GLU A 32 3.16 18.04 -53.24
C GLU A 32 4.05 18.59 -52.14
N PHE A 33 5.32 18.83 -52.48
CA PHE A 33 6.32 19.42 -51.59
C PHE A 33 6.94 20.66 -52.22
N LYS A 34 7.34 21.62 -51.39
CA LYS A 34 8.25 22.69 -51.81
C LYS A 34 9.61 22.12 -52.24
N SER A 35 10.35 22.89 -53.01
CA SER A 35 11.74 22.59 -53.37
C SER A 35 12.59 22.29 -52.14
N GLU A 36 13.48 21.31 -52.27
CA GLU A 36 14.36 20.87 -51.19
C GLU A 36 15.38 21.95 -50.82
N VAL A 37 15.57 22.15 -49.52
CA VAL A 37 16.56 23.08 -48.96
C VAL A 37 17.54 22.31 -48.09
N SER A 38 18.85 22.61 -48.22
CA SER A 38 19.88 22.00 -47.37
C SER A 38 19.75 22.48 -45.93
N VAL A 39 19.82 21.57 -44.97
CA VAL A 39 19.73 21.85 -43.53
C VAL A 39 20.82 21.10 -42.76
N SER A 40 21.18 21.55 -41.55
CA SER A 40 22.19 20.85 -40.74
C SER A 40 21.62 19.64 -39.98
N GLY A 41 20.30 19.59 -39.80
CA GLY A 41 19.61 18.46 -39.20
C GLY A 41 18.09 18.59 -39.16
N VAL A 42 17.44 17.62 -38.53
CA VAL A 42 15.97 17.56 -38.41
C VAL A 42 15.41 18.76 -37.65
N HIS A 43 16.15 19.26 -36.65
CA HIS A 43 15.75 20.44 -35.87
C HIS A 43 15.59 21.69 -36.75
N ASP A 44 16.53 21.95 -37.65
CA ASP A 44 16.45 23.09 -38.58
C ASP A 44 15.24 22.97 -39.51
N CYS A 45 14.99 21.77 -40.04
CA CYS A 45 13.82 21.51 -40.89
C CYS A 45 12.51 21.71 -40.12
N THR A 46 12.50 21.35 -38.83
CA THR A 46 11.37 21.60 -37.93
C THR A 46 11.10 23.10 -37.76
N LEU A 47 12.16 23.87 -37.50
CA LEU A 47 12.06 25.33 -37.36
C LEU A 47 11.62 25.97 -38.68
N LEU A 48 12.12 25.47 -39.81
CA LEU A 48 11.72 25.91 -41.13
C LEU A 48 10.23 25.66 -41.36
N ALA A 49 9.74 24.45 -41.10
CA ALA A 49 8.33 24.08 -41.20
C ALA A 49 7.45 24.96 -40.29
N PHE A 50 7.90 25.21 -39.06
CA PHE A 50 7.18 26.04 -38.10
C PHE A 50 7.05 27.49 -38.56
N ASN A 51 8.16 28.10 -39.00
CA ASN A 51 8.18 29.47 -39.51
C ASN A 51 7.33 29.62 -40.77
N GLU A 52 7.34 28.61 -41.63
CA GLU A 52 6.55 28.52 -42.86
C GLU A 52 5.11 28.04 -42.64
N LYS A 53 4.72 27.82 -41.38
CA LYS A 53 3.35 27.42 -41.00
C LYS A 53 2.89 26.09 -41.62
N ARG A 54 3.82 25.16 -41.86
CA ARG A 54 3.55 23.83 -42.45
C ARG A 54 3.57 22.75 -41.39
N ILE A 55 2.56 21.87 -41.42
CA ILE A 55 2.41 20.82 -40.40
C ILE A 55 3.28 19.60 -40.73
N GLY A 56 3.47 19.29 -42.01
CA GLY A 56 4.22 18.13 -42.48
C GLY A 56 5.49 18.52 -43.23
N TYR A 57 6.55 17.73 -43.07
CA TYR A 57 7.79 17.91 -43.81
C TYR A 57 8.52 16.58 -43.98
N ARG A 58 9.40 16.54 -44.98
CA ARG A 58 10.25 15.42 -45.35
C ARG A 58 11.71 15.80 -45.15
N VAL A 59 12.47 14.89 -44.57
CA VAL A 59 13.92 14.96 -44.46
C VAL A 59 14.52 13.83 -45.29
N THR A 60 15.43 14.17 -46.20
CA THR A 60 16.17 13.20 -47.00
C THR A 60 17.64 13.24 -46.59
N VAL A 61 18.23 12.07 -46.30
CA VAL A 61 19.62 11.93 -45.86
C VAL A 61 20.44 11.26 -46.96
N ASN A 62 21.26 12.05 -47.65
CA ASN A 62 22.14 11.58 -48.72
C ASN A 62 23.61 11.71 -48.28
N GLY A 63 24.11 10.68 -47.60
CA GLY A 63 25.45 10.69 -47.03
C GLY A 63 25.58 11.72 -45.90
N LEU A 64 26.41 12.75 -46.10
CA LEU A 64 26.57 13.87 -45.16
C LEU A 64 25.59 15.02 -45.41
N GLN A 65 24.87 15.01 -46.54
CA GLN A 65 23.93 16.06 -46.88
C GLN A 65 22.53 15.70 -46.39
N ILE A 66 21.90 16.64 -45.68
CA ILE A 66 20.52 16.53 -45.23
C ILE A 66 19.71 17.62 -45.94
N THR A 67 18.63 17.22 -46.61
CA THR A 67 17.70 18.15 -47.24
C THR A 67 16.33 18.09 -46.57
N CYS A 68 15.59 19.20 -46.68
CA CYS A 68 14.29 19.42 -46.09
C CYS A 68 13.29 19.85 -47.17
N ALA A 69 12.14 19.18 -47.26
CA ALA A 69 11.03 19.56 -48.13
C ALA A 69 9.76 19.75 -47.31
N LEU A 70 9.07 20.88 -47.48
CA LEU A 70 7.84 21.17 -46.73
C LEU A 70 6.62 20.68 -47.52
N LEU A 71 5.70 19.97 -46.87
CA LEU A 71 4.47 19.46 -47.48
C LEU A 71 3.52 20.63 -47.77
N THR A 72 3.07 20.76 -49.01
CA THR A 72 2.14 21.81 -49.47
C THR A 72 0.78 21.28 -49.83
N ASP A 73 0.69 20.02 -50.28
CA ASP A 73 -0.58 19.32 -50.46
C ASP A 73 -0.44 17.86 -50.09
N PHE A 74 -1.44 17.32 -49.39
CA PHE A 74 -1.47 15.93 -48.95
C PHE A 74 -2.48 15.16 -49.77
N ILE A 75 -2.07 13.99 -50.28
CA ILE A 75 -2.93 13.08 -51.03
C ILE A 75 -3.17 11.81 -50.21
N ARG A 76 -2.10 11.13 -49.78
CA ARG A 76 -2.20 9.84 -49.05
C ARG A 76 -0.93 9.50 -48.29
N PHE A 77 -0.97 8.41 -47.52
CA PHE A 77 0.24 7.78 -47.00
C PHE A 77 0.70 6.62 -47.89
N ALA A 78 2.01 6.35 -47.92
CA ALA A 78 2.61 5.20 -48.57
C ALA A 78 3.62 4.49 -47.64
N PRO A 79 3.85 3.17 -47.83
CA PRO A 79 4.86 2.43 -47.08
C PRO A 79 6.27 3.02 -47.29
N VAL A 80 7.11 2.90 -46.27
CA VAL A 80 8.52 3.32 -46.34
C VAL A 80 9.29 2.40 -47.29
N SER A 81 9.68 2.93 -48.45
CA SER A 81 10.51 2.21 -49.44
C SER A 81 11.98 2.59 -49.37
N ASP A 82 12.30 3.80 -48.93
CA ASP A 82 13.67 4.31 -48.80
C ASP A 82 13.98 4.69 -47.34
N LYS A 83 15.01 4.07 -46.77
CA LYS A 83 15.45 4.32 -45.39
C LYS A 83 16.06 5.71 -45.20
N ASN A 84 16.45 6.37 -46.29
CA ASN A 84 17.06 7.70 -46.30
C ASN A 84 16.02 8.82 -46.27
N VAL A 85 14.77 8.52 -46.60
CA VAL A 85 13.67 9.48 -46.52
C VAL A 85 12.96 9.29 -45.19
N ARG A 86 12.64 10.38 -44.51
CA ARG A 86 11.88 10.36 -43.26
C ARG A 86 10.89 11.50 -43.23
N ASP A 87 9.63 11.17 -43.00
CA ASP A 87 8.57 12.16 -42.92
C ASP A 87 8.21 12.43 -41.47
N TYR A 88 7.92 13.70 -41.18
CA TYR A 88 7.66 14.19 -39.85
C TYR A 88 6.42 15.07 -39.84
N ILE A 89 5.87 15.25 -38.65
CA ILE A 89 4.70 16.10 -38.41
C ILE A 89 4.92 16.96 -37.16
N LEU A 90 4.63 18.26 -37.25
CA LEU A 90 4.79 19.23 -36.16
C LEU A 90 3.71 19.06 -35.10
N SER A 91 4.09 18.86 -33.83
CA SER A 91 3.18 18.64 -32.70
C SER A 91 3.15 19.79 -31.72
N ALA A 92 1.94 20.27 -31.42
CA ALA A 92 1.68 21.30 -30.41
C ALA A 92 1.40 20.69 -29.03
N ASN A 93 1.33 19.36 -28.92
CA ASN A 93 0.87 18.72 -27.68
C ASN A 93 1.93 18.86 -26.59
N LEU A 94 1.59 19.64 -25.55
CA LEU A 94 2.48 20.08 -24.47
C LEU A 94 2.82 18.99 -23.46
N ASP A 95 2.33 17.76 -23.62
CA ASP A 95 2.50 16.73 -22.59
C ASP A 95 4.00 16.44 -22.38
N ASN A 96 4.53 16.69 -21.19
CA ASN A 96 5.98 16.70 -20.94
C ASN A 96 6.60 15.30 -20.86
N LYS A 97 5.81 14.24 -21.01
CA LYS A 97 6.26 12.84 -21.00
C LYS A 97 6.88 12.39 -22.35
N ILE A 98 7.10 13.31 -23.28
CA ILE A 98 7.17 13.09 -24.74
C ILE A 98 8.60 13.05 -25.32
N CYS A 99 9.67 13.24 -24.54
CA CYS A 99 11.04 13.37 -25.06
C CYS A 99 11.82 12.03 -25.20
N LYS A 100 11.23 10.96 -25.75
CA LYS A 100 12.00 9.79 -26.21
C LYS A 100 12.17 9.86 -27.73
N VAL A 101 13.41 10.05 -28.16
CA VAL A 101 13.82 10.36 -29.54
C VAL A 101 13.47 9.26 -30.57
N ASP A 102 13.20 8.02 -30.11
CA ASP A 102 13.04 6.85 -30.99
C ASP A 102 11.70 6.12 -30.89
N MET A 103 10.68 6.69 -30.22
CA MET A 103 9.35 6.05 -30.23
C MET A 103 8.60 6.40 -31.51
N GLN A 104 8.40 5.40 -32.38
CA GLN A 104 7.39 5.45 -33.44
C GLN A 104 6.06 5.89 -32.80
N ARG A 105 5.54 7.04 -33.24
CA ARG A 105 4.30 7.57 -32.69
C ARG A 105 3.10 7.05 -33.44
N ASN A 106 2.07 6.75 -32.68
CA ASN A 106 0.75 6.50 -33.24
C ASN A 106 0.17 7.85 -33.70
N VAL A 107 0.00 8.01 -35.01
CA VAL A 107 -0.59 9.20 -35.66
C VAL A 107 -1.98 9.54 -35.08
N THR A 108 -2.64 8.55 -34.48
CA THR A 108 -3.92 8.65 -33.75
C THR A 108 -4.00 9.81 -32.75
N GLU A 109 -3.04 9.95 -31.82
CA GLU A 109 -3.12 10.99 -30.78
C GLU A 109 -2.94 12.40 -31.36
N PHE A 110 -2.22 12.47 -32.48
CA PHE A 110 -1.89 13.71 -33.16
C PHE A 110 -3.07 14.27 -33.94
N VAL A 111 -3.70 13.41 -34.75
CA VAL A 111 -4.86 13.74 -35.60
C VAL A 111 -6.07 14.16 -34.74
N ASN A 112 -6.19 13.67 -33.51
CA ASN A 112 -7.29 14.01 -32.62
C ASN A 112 -7.16 15.32 -31.83
N GLY A 113 -5.96 15.90 -31.77
CA GLY A 113 -5.76 17.15 -31.05
C GLY A 113 -6.47 18.33 -31.73
N PRO A 114 -6.90 19.35 -30.95
CA PRO A 114 -7.26 20.63 -31.54
C PRO A 114 -6.04 21.20 -32.27
N CYS A 115 -6.23 21.70 -33.49
CA CYS A 115 -5.18 22.40 -34.21
C CYS A 115 -4.96 23.77 -33.57
N THR A 116 -4.16 23.83 -32.49
CA THR A 116 -3.92 25.07 -31.72
C THR A 116 -2.69 25.83 -32.16
N PHE A 117 -2.03 25.40 -33.24
CA PHE A 117 -0.94 26.19 -33.82
C PHE A 117 -1.54 27.49 -34.34
N GLY A 118 -1.22 28.62 -33.70
CA GLY A 118 -1.66 29.98 -34.06
C GLY A 118 -1.18 30.49 -35.42
N GLY A 119 -0.97 29.59 -36.37
CA GLY A 119 -0.55 29.86 -37.73
C GLY A 119 -0.42 28.61 -38.62
N GLY A 120 -0.48 27.38 -38.11
CA GLY A 120 -0.29 26.18 -38.93
C GLY A 120 -1.42 25.93 -39.95
N ASP A 121 -1.10 25.21 -41.02
CA ASP A 121 -2.06 24.75 -42.04
C ASP A 121 -3.05 23.71 -41.48
N CYS A 122 -3.98 24.15 -40.65
CA CYS A 122 -4.99 23.29 -40.03
C CYS A 122 -5.87 22.59 -41.08
N SER A 123 -6.07 23.21 -42.24
CA SER A 123 -6.71 22.56 -43.39
C SER A 123 -5.97 21.32 -43.86
N MET A 124 -4.63 21.33 -43.86
CA MET A 124 -3.83 20.13 -44.14
C MET A 124 -4.04 19.05 -43.09
N LEU A 125 -4.11 19.46 -41.82
CA LEU A 125 -4.37 18.51 -40.74
C LEU A 125 -5.73 17.86 -40.94
N ASP A 126 -6.77 18.65 -41.27
CA ASP A 126 -8.12 18.18 -41.55
C ASP A 126 -8.15 17.19 -42.72
N LYS A 127 -7.44 17.47 -43.83
CA LYS A 127 -7.26 16.50 -44.94
C LYS A 127 -6.61 15.19 -44.47
N ILE A 128 -5.59 15.26 -43.61
CA ILE A 128 -4.97 14.07 -43.02
C ILE A 128 -5.95 13.34 -42.09
N LYS A 129 -6.81 14.07 -41.35
CA LYS A 129 -7.87 13.45 -40.53
C LYS A 129 -8.91 12.75 -41.39
N ASP A 130 -9.32 13.37 -42.49
CA ASP A 130 -10.33 12.81 -43.40
C ASP A 130 -9.82 11.52 -44.06
N TYR A 131 -8.53 11.46 -44.40
CA TYR A 131 -7.87 10.25 -44.88
C TYR A 131 -7.79 9.15 -43.81
N CYS A 132 -7.78 9.51 -42.53
CA CYS A 132 -7.67 8.59 -41.40
C CYS A 132 -9.03 8.38 -40.71
N ILE A 133 -9.70 7.28 -41.05
CA ILE A 133 -10.99 6.90 -40.43
C ILE A 133 -10.74 6.15 -39.13
N PHE A 134 -11.60 6.36 -38.14
CA PHE A 134 -11.54 5.64 -36.88
C PHE A 134 -12.07 4.21 -37.01
N VAL A 135 -11.27 3.22 -36.61
CA VAL A 135 -11.57 1.78 -36.71
C VAL A 135 -11.71 1.16 -35.31
N GLY A 136 -12.01 1.94 -34.27
CA GLY A 136 -12.06 1.42 -32.91
C GLY A 136 -12.46 2.45 -31.88
N THR A 137 -11.92 2.36 -30.66
CA THR A 137 -12.07 3.38 -29.61
C THR A 137 -10.83 4.28 -29.46
N ASP A 138 -9.73 3.91 -30.12
CA ASP A 138 -8.42 4.55 -30.03
C ASP A 138 -7.48 4.25 -31.23
N LYS A 139 -8.01 3.73 -32.35
CA LYS A 139 -7.20 3.38 -33.53
C LYS A 139 -7.77 4.02 -34.79
N TYR A 140 -6.94 4.77 -35.51
CA TYR A 140 -7.25 5.24 -36.86
C TYR A 140 -6.59 4.32 -37.87
N ASN A 141 -7.32 3.99 -38.92
CA ASN A 141 -6.78 3.39 -40.13
C ASN A 141 -6.89 4.41 -41.25
N CYS A 142 -5.82 4.58 -42.00
CA CYS A 142 -5.67 5.64 -42.97
C CYS A 142 -5.82 5.03 -44.37
N ILE A 143 -6.93 5.32 -45.04
CA ILE A 143 -7.40 4.60 -46.24
C ILE A 143 -7.44 5.56 -47.41
N SER A 144 -6.91 5.13 -48.55
CA SER A 144 -6.89 5.91 -49.79
C SER A 144 -8.25 5.89 -50.47
N GLU A 145 -8.77 7.06 -50.85
CA GLU A 145 -10.01 7.16 -51.66
C GLU A 145 -9.91 6.47 -53.03
N THR A 146 -8.69 6.26 -53.53
CA THR A 146 -8.42 5.97 -54.95
C THR A 146 -7.97 4.54 -55.28
N GLU A 147 -7.76 3.66 -54.32
CA GLU A 147 -7.32 2.27 -54.59
C GLU A 147 -8.16 1.25 -53.83
N GLN A 148 -8.13 0.00 -54.31
CA GLN A 148 -8.99 -1.15 -53.96
C GLN A 148 -9.09 -1.52 -52.46
N ASP A 149 -8.45 -0.76 -51.57
CA ASP A 149 -8.73 -0.70 -50.14
C ASP A 149 -10.06 0.01 -49.89
N THR A 150 -11.14 -0.62 -50.33
CA THR A 150 -12.48 -0.19 -49.91
C THR A 150 -12.51 -0.14 -48.39
N VAL A 151 -13.33 0.75 -47.83
CA VAL A 151 -13.74 0.72 -46.41
C VAL A 151 -14.05 -0.72 -45.93
N ARG A 152 -14.41 -1.65 -46.82
CA ARG A 152 -14.63 -3.09 -46.58
C ARG A 152 -13.39 -3.93 -46.28
N SER A 153 -12.18 -3.52 -46.64
CA SER A 153 -10.93 -4.23 -46.31
C SER A 153 -10.41 -3.95 -44.90
N ILE A 154 -11.01 -2.98 -44.20
CA ILE A 154 -10.67 -2.70 -42.80
C ILE A 154 -11.04 -3.89 -41.93
N GLU A 155 -10.02 -4.56 -41.40
CA GLU A 155 -10.15 -5.55 -40.34
C GLU A 155 -10.10 -4.87 -38.96
N CYS A 156 -11.03 -5.25 -38.10
CA CYS A 156 -10.97 -4.85 -36.70
C CYS A 156 -9.79 -5.54 -35.99
N PRO A 157 -9.22 -4.94 -34.94
CA PRO A 157 -8.22 -5.59 -34.10
C PRO A 157 -8.67 -6.99 -33.64
N ALA A 158 -7.71 -7.90 -33.42
CA ALA A 158 -8.01 -9.23 -32.92
C ALA A 158 -8.91 -9.19 -31.67
N GLY A 159 -10.00 -9.97 -31.68
CA GLY A 159 -11.01 -9.97 -30.62
C GLY A 159 -12.14 -8.94 -30.79
N GLN A 160 -12.15 -8.17 -31.88
CA GLN A 160 -13.22 -7.25 -32.24
C GLN A 160 -13.95 -7.71 -33.51
N GLU A 161 -15.23 -7.36 -33.62
CA GLU A 161 -16.09 -7.58 -34.78
C GLU A 161 -16.44 -6.24 -35.44
N ARG A 162 -16.42 -6.28 -36.78
CA ARG A 162 -16.74 -5.15 -37.64
C ARG A 162 -18.22 -4.82 -37.58
N VAL A 163 -18.53 -3.53 -37.46
CA VAL A 163 -19.89 -2.99 -37.56
C VAL A 163 -19.90 -1.95 -38.66
N ASP A 164 -20.61 -2.27 -39.73
CA ASP A 164 -20.86 -1.36 -40.85
C ASP A 164 -22.01 -0.41 -40.52
N LEU A 165 -21.73 0.90 -40.47
CA LEU A 165 -22.75 1.92 -40.33
C LEU A 165 -23.23 2.44 -41.67
N LYS A 166 -24.45 3.02 -41.67
CA LYS A 166 -24.94 3.81 -42.81
C LYS A 166 -23.98 4.99 -43.02
N LYS A 167 -23.52 5.21 -44.25
CA LYS A 167 -22.49 6.19 -44.67
C LYS A 167 -21.03 5.70 -44.64
N GLU A 168 -20.79 4.41 -44.91
CA GLU A 168 -19.42 3.90 -45.14
C GLU A 168 -18.44 4.15 -43.98
N LYS A 169 -18.97 4.29 -42.76
CA LYS A 169 -18.15 4.28 -41.55
C LYS A 169 -18.07 2.87 -41.01
N VAL A 170 -16.86 2.46 -40.64
CA VAL A 170 -16.61 1.18 -39.98
C VAL A 170 -16.26 1.45 -38.55
N LEU A 171 -17.01 0.85 -37.65
CA LEU A 171 -16.69 0.83 -36.24
C LEU A 171 -16.40 -0.62 -35.82
N CYS A 172 -15.65 -0.77 -34.73
CA CYS A 172 -15.31 -2.08 -34.18
C CYS A 172 -15.86 -2.20 -32.76
N CYS A 173 -16.55 -3.30 -32.49
CA CYS A 173 -17.03 -3.67 -31.16
C CYS A 173 -16.27 -4.91 -30.68
N LEU A 174 -16.21 -5.18 -29.38
CA LEU A 174 -15.65 -6.46 -28.92
C LEU A 174 -16.52 -7.62 -29.42
N LYS A 175 -15.89 -8.76 -29.72
CA LYS A 175 -16.59 -9.95 -30.20
C LYS A 175 -17.70 -10.35 -29.20
N GLY A 176 -18.93 -10.48 -29.69
CA GLY A 176 -20.11 -10.77 -28.85
C GLY A 176 -20.85 -9.55 -28.30
N GLU A 177 -20.38 -8.34 -28.57
CA GLU A 177 -21.11 -7.09 -28.34
C GLU A 177 -21.92 -6.68 -29.59
N LEU A 178 -22.91 -5.82 -29.39
CA LEU A 178 -23.69 -5.17 -30.44
C LEU A 178 -23.43 -3.68 -30.40
N PHE A 179 -23.21 -3.08 -31.55
CA PHE A 179 -23.26 -1.64 -31.70
C PHE A 179 -24.65 -1.13 -31.33
N ILE A 180 -24.68 -0.13 -30.45
CA ILE A 180 -25.92 0.50 -30.01
C ILE A 180 -26.08 1.89 -30.63
N LYS A 181 -25.06 2.73 -30.52
CA LYS A 181 -25.07 4.08 -31.10
C LYS A 181 -23.66 4.63 -31.32
N GLU A 182 -23.56 5.59 -32.24
CA GLU A 182 -22.38 6.43 -32.42
C GLU A 182 -22.63 7.75 -31.70
N GLN A 183 -21.63 8.25 -30.97
CA GLN A 183 -21.64 9.60 -30.44
C GLN A 183 -20.21 10.16 -30.50
N ASP A 184 -20.06 11.36 -31.07
CA ASP A 184 -18.77 12.04 -31.26
C ASP A 184 -17.73 11.18 -31.99
N GLY A 185 -18.16 10.46 -33.03
CA GLY A 185 -17.30 9.58 -33.83
C GLY A 185 -16.88 8.29 -33.12
N LYS A 186 -17.38 8.02 -31.91
CA LYS A 186 -17.09 6.81 -31.14
C LYS A 186 -18.26 5.83 -31.17
N ALA A 187 -17.93 4.55 -31.37
CA ALA A 187 -18.86 3.45 -31.24
C ALA A 187 -19.13 3.15 -29.76
N PHE A 188 -20.41 3.09 -29.39
CA PHE A 188 -20.82 2.58 -28.09
C PHE A 188 -21.48 1.21 -28.30
N CYS A 189 -20.76 0.19 -27.86
CA CYS A 189 -21.15 -1.21 -27.96
C CYS A 189 -21.60 -1.73 -26.60
N CYS A 190 -22.54 -2.66 -26.58
CA CYS A 190 -22.97 -3.36 -25.37
C CYS A 190 -23.01 -4.87 -25.61
N PRO A 191 -22.77 -5.70 -24.60
CA PRO A 191 -23.04 -7.14 -24.70
C PRO A 191 -24.46 -7.42 -25.20
N ARG A 192 -24.65 -8.45 -26.03
CA ARG A 192 -25.97 -8.80 -26.64
C ARG A 192 -27.14 -8.90 -25.66
N SER A 193 -26.88 -9.29 -24.42
CA SER A 193 -27.88 -9.44 -23.35
C SER A 193 -28.16 -8.14 -22.56
N LYS A 194 -27.45 -7.06 -22.87
CA LYS A 194 -27.53 -5.78 -22.17
C LYS A 194 -27.95 -4.66 -23.12
N LYS A 195 -28.60 -3.64 -22.56
CA LYS A 195 -29.03 -2.42 -23.27
C LYS A 195 -28.25 -1.24 -22.73
N LEU A 196 -27.88 -0.32 -23.61
CA LEU A 196 -27.27 0.95 -23.21
C LEU A 196 -28.27 1.74 -22.37
N LYS A 197 -27.85 2.14 -21.16
CA LYS A 197 -28.62 3.03 -20.29
C LYS A 197 -28.13 4.46 -20.42
N GLU A 198 -26.82 4.66 -20.33
CA GLU A 198 -26.20 5.99 -20.36
C GLU A 198 -24.76 5.91 -20.87
N ILE A 199 -24.18 7.06 -21.24
CA ILE A 199 -22.74 7.21 -21.45
C ILE A 199 -22.21 8.13 -20.37
N VAL A 200 -21.35 7.60 -19.50
CA VAL A 200 -20.76 8.34 -18.37
C VAL A 200 -19.25 8.43 -18.60
N ASN A 201 -18.72 9.65 -18.63
CA ASN A 201 -17.29 9.92 -18.88
C ASN A 201 -16.76 9.23 -20.15
N GLY A 202 -17.55 9.24 -21.24
CA GLY A 202 -17.17 8.62 -22.51
C GLY A 202 -17.17 7.10 -22.50
N LYS A 203 -17.75 6.44 -21.49
CA LYS A 203 -17.93 4.98 -21.41
C LYS A 203 -19.41 4.62 -21.44
N ALA A 204 -19.77 3.62 -22.24
CA ALA A 204 -21.12 3.06 -22.25
C ALA A 204 -21.41 2.32 -20.95
N VAL A 205 -22.53 2.64 -20.32
CA VAL A 205 -23.10 1.90 -19.19
C VAL A 205 -24.21 1.01 -19.74
N CYS A 206 -23.88 -0.27 -19.88
CA CYS A 206 -24.77 -1.30 -20.44
C CYS A 206 -25.32 -2.17 -19.32
N CYS A 207 -26.65 -2.19 -19.16
CA CYS A 207 -27.31 -2.97 -18.11
C CYS A 207 -28.25 -4.01 -18.70
N SER A 208 -28.40 -5.14 -18.01
CA SER A 208 -29.47 -6.10 -18.32
C SER A 208 -30.85 -5.49 -18.00
N SER A 209 -31.93 -6.15 -18.41
CA SER A 209 -33.29 -5.73 -18.06
C SER A 209 -33.61 -5.90 -16.57
N THR A 210 -32.88 -6.75 -15.85
CA THR A 210 -33.07 -7.04 -14.43
C THR A 210 -32.16 -6.21 -13.54
N GLU A 211 -31.09 -5.65 -14.08
CA GLU A 211 -30.19 -4.73 -13.39
C GLU A 211 -30.82 -3.33 -13.25
N SER A 212 -30.57 -2.68 -12.11
CA SER A 212 -30.93 -1.28 -11.88
C SER A 212 -29.77 -0.36 -12.25
N HIS A 213 -30.08 0.87 -12.65
CA HIS A 213 -29.08 1.90 -12.97
C HIS A 213 -29.58 3.25 -12.48
N GLN A 214 -28.69 4.02 -11.86
CA GLN A 214 -28.96 5.38 -11.43
C GLN A 214 -28.36 6.35 -12.45
N PRO A 215 -29.10 7.39 -12.90
CA PRO A 215 -28.56 8.39 -13.81
C PRO A 215 -27.26 9.02 -13.28
N GLY A 216 -26.26 9.15 -14.15
CA GLY A 216 -24.90 9.60 -13.83
C GLY A 216 -23.97 8.51 -13.26
N ALA A 217 -24.49 7.35 -12.86
CA ALA A 217 -23.68 6.25 -12.35
C ALA A 217 -22.93 5.51 -13.47
N SER A 218 -21.67 5.18 -13.21
CA SER A 218 -20.81 4.44 -14.14
C SER A 218 -21.02 2.91 -14.11
N LEU A 219 -21.97 2.41 -13.33
CA LEU A 219 -22.16 0.98 -13.08
C LEU A 219 -23.64 0.59 -12.97
N CYS A 220 -23.94 -0.66 -13.30
CA CYS A 220 -25.26 -1.27 -13.16
C CYS A 220 -25.29 -2.18 -11.93
N CYS A 221 -26.40 -2.18 -11.20
CA CYS A 221 -26.57 -2.99 -10.01
C CYS A 221 -27.43 -4.22 -10.25
N ALA A 222 -26.94 -5.37 -9.76
CA ALA A 222 -27.68 -6.62 -9.83
C ALA A 222 -29.05 -6.51 -9.14
N PRO A 223 -30.02 -7.38 -9.48
CA PRO A 223 -31.34 -7.38 -8.86
C PRO A 223 -31.24 -7.40 -7.32
N GLY A 224 -32.00 -6.53 -6.66
CA GLY A 224 -32.00 -6.39 -5.19
C GLY A 224 -30.86 -5.54 -4.62
N LEU A 225 -29.96 -5.01 -5.47
CA LEU A 225 -28.97 -4.01 -5.10
C LEU A 225 -29.36 -2.64 -5.67
N THR A 226 -28.98 -1.58 -4.95
CA THR A 226 -29.16 -0.19 -5.32
C THR A 226 -27.81 0.49 -5.43
N TYR A 227 -27.69 1.44 -6.36
CA TYR A 227 -26.52 2.30 -6.44
C TYR A 227 -26.35 3.05 -5.12
N SER A 228 -25.10 3.14 -4.66
CA SER A 228 -24.73 3.84 -3.45
C SER A 228 -23.42 4.57 -3.68
N GLU A 229 -23.37 5.84 -3.32
CA GLU A 229 -22.17 6.66 -3.39
C GLU A 229 -21.95 7.34 -2.04
N ASN A 230 -20.71 7.28 -1.55
CA ASN A 230 -20.31 7.93 -0.30
C ASN A 230 -18.84 8.34 -0.41
N ASN A 231 -18.55 9.61 -0.12
CA ASN A 231 -17.20 10.18 -0.19
C ASN A 231 -16.48 9.88 -1.52
N GLY A 232 -17.19 9.99 -2.65
CA GLY A 232 -16.66 9.74 -4.00
C GLY A 232 -16.37 8.27 -4.31
N THR A 233 -16.77 7.35 -3.44
CA THR A 233 -16.73 5.91 -3.70
C THR A 233 -18.12 5.42 -4.07
N ALA A 234 -18.27 4.82 -5.24
CA ALA A 234 -19.53 4.29 -5.75
C ALA A 234 -19.52 2.75 -5.79
N ASN A 235 -20.62 2.12 -5.36
CA ASN A 235 -20.81 0.67 -5.43
C ASN A 235 -22.30 0.29 -5.45
N CYS A 236 -22.59 -0.98 -5.73
CA CYS A 236 -23.93 -1.56 -5.59
C CYS A 236 -24.11 -2.18 -4.21
N CYS A 237 -25.02 -1.62 -3.42
CA CYS A 237 -25.25 -2.03 -2.05
C CYS A 237 -26.69 -2.48 -1.84
N LYS A 238 -26.91 -3.36 -0.85
CA LYS A 238 -28.28 -3.63 -0.38
C LYS A 238 -28.85 -2.36 0.25
N ALA A 239 -30.18 -2.23 0.24
CA ALA A 239 -30.86 -1.10 0.87
C ALA A 239 -30.39 -0.91 2.32
N GLY A 240 -30.10 0.34 2.70
CA GLY A 240 -29.59 0.71 4.03
C GLY A 240 -28.07 0.60 4.20
N LEU A 241 -27.33 0.10 3.21
CA LEU A 241 -25.86 0.10 3.22
C LEU A 241 -25.31 1.18 2.28
N LEU A 242 -24.18 1.74 2.67
CA LEU A 242 -23.42 2.74 1.92
C LEU A 242 -22.14 2.15 1.32
N ALA A 243 -21.75 2.63 0.15
CA ALA A 243 -20.44 2.33 -0.40
C ALA A 243 -19.34 2.80 0.55
N SER A 244 -18.30 2.01 0.72
CA SER A 244 -17.14 2.39 1.52
C SER A 244 -15.88 1.77 0.93
N LYS A 245 -14.76 2.50 1.06
CA LYS A 245 -13.45 2.08 0.61
C LYS A 245 -12.58 1.64 1.80
N SER A 246 -11.83 0.56 1.66
CA SER A 246 -10.84 0.12 2.64
C SER A 246 -9.53 0.92 2.51
N LYS A 247 -8.63 0.77 3.48
CA LYS A 247 -7.30 1.39 3.45
C LYS A 247 -6.47 0.92 2.25
N ASP A 248 -6.67 -0.33 1.80
CA ASP A 248 -6.01 -0.91 0.61
C ASP A 248 -6.74 -0.56 -0.70
N GLY A 249 -7.80 0.24 -0.63
CA GLY A 249 -8.54 0.73 -1.78
C GLY A 249 -9.60 -0.21 -2.35
N GLN A 250 -9.87 -1.33 -1.69
CA GLN A 250 -11.01 -2.20 -2.02
C GLN A 250 -12.32 -1.49 -1.70
N VAL A 251 -13.39 -1.79 -2.43
CA VAL A 251 -14.69 -1.15 -2.26
C VAL A 251 -15.72 -2.20 -1.85
N GLY A 252 -16.48 -1.91 -0.80
CA GLY A 252 -17.55 -2.75 -0.28
C GLY A 252 -18.74 -1.92 0.18
N CYS A 253 -19.67 -2.56 0.89
CA CYS A 253 -20.89 -1.95 1.38
C CYS A 253 -21.01 -2.12 2.89
N CYS A 254 -21.12 -1.01 3.61
CA CYS A 254 -21.18 -0.97 5.07
C CYS A 254 -22.30 -0.07 5.57
N PRO A 255 -22.78 -0.26 6.80
CA PRO A 255 -23.71 0.69 7.43
C PRO A 255 -23.13 2.11 7.47
N ALA A 256 -24.00 3.11 7.56
CA ALA A 256 -23.57 4.49 7.69
C ALA A 256 -22.63 4.68 8.89
N GLY A 257 -21.54 5.44 8.69
CA GLY A 257 -20.51 5.68 9.70
C GLY A 257 -19.50 4.56 9.91
N LYS A 258 -19.54 3.47 9.13
CA LYS A 258 -18.56 2.37 9.16
C LYS A 258 -17.68 2.38 7.91
N GLU A 259 -16.46 1.87 8.05
CA GLU A 259 -15.49 1.71 6.98
C GLU A 259 -15.41 0.24 6.53
N PHE A 260 -15.24 0.01 5.24
CA PHE A 260 -15.04 -1.33 4.70
C PHE A 260 -13.64 -1.85 5.06
N GLY A 261 -13.58 -2.96 5.81
CA GLY A 261 -12.34 -3.66 6.13
C GLY A 261 -11.93 -4.61 5.01
N GLY A 262 -12.83 -5.54 4.67
CA GLY A 262 -12.59 -6.57 3.65
C GLY A 262 -13.76 -7.57 3.54
N MET A 263 -13.51 -8.71 2.92
CA MET A 263 -14.49 -9.80 2.77
C MET A 263 -13.99 -11.06 3.48
N VAL A 264 -14.87 -11.71 4.25
CA VAL A 264 -14.66 -13.06 4.78
C VAL A 264 -15.90 -13.89 4.47
N ASP A 265 -15.73 -15.02 3.80
CA ASP A 265 -16.81 -15.93 3.40
C ASP A 265 -17.97 -15.23 2.69
N GLY A 266 -17.65 -14.28 1.79
CA GLY A 266 -18.65 -13.51 1.05
C GLY A 266 -19.40 -12.45 1.88
N LYS A 267 -19.03 -12.24 3.14
CA LYS A 267 -19.59 -11.20 4.01
C LYS A 267 -18.61 -10.04 4.15
N ALA A 268 -19.12 -8.81 4.02
CA ALA A 268 -18.34 -7.61 4.24
C ALA A 268 -18.07 -7.43 5.74
N ILE A 269 -16.81 -7.17 6.08
CA ILE A 269 -16.39 -6.76 7.42
C ILE A 269 -16.37 -5.24 7.45
N CYS A 270 -17.10 -4.66 8.41
CA CYS A 270 -17.28 -3.22 8.53
C CYS A 270 -16.76 -2.73 9.88
N CYS A 271 -15.75 -1.89 9.84
CA CYS A 271 -15.04 -1.38 11.01
C CYS A 271 -15.55 -0.01 11.43
N ASN A 272 -15.40 0.36 12.70
CA ASN A 272 -15.50 1.75 13.09
C ASN A 272 -14.36 2.57 12.47
N PRO A 273 -14.55 3.88 12.23
CA PRO A 273 -13.48 4.75 11.78
C PRO A 273 -12.27 4.66 12.72
N GLY A 274 -11.08 4.44 12.14
CA GLY A 274 -9.83 4.31 12.87
C GLY A 274 -9.47 2.89 13.31
N GLU A 275 -10.42 1.94 13.35
CA GLU A 275 -10.11 0.54 13.60
C GLU A 275 -9.22 -0.05 12.48
N ILE A 276 -8.57 -1.16 12.80
CA ILE A 276 -7.62 -1.85 11.93
C ILE A 276 -8.23 -3.19 11.55
N TYR A 277 -8.36 -3.43 10.26
CA TYR A 277 -8.74 -4.72 9.70
C TYR A 277 -7.50 -5.48 9.26
N GLU A 278 -7.44 -6.78 9.60
CA GLU A 278 -6.45 -7.69 9.06
C GLU A 278 -7.12 -8.65 8.06
N SER A 279 -6.48 -8.84 6.90
CA SER A 279 -7.06 -9.62 5.80
C SER A 279 -7.42 -11.04 6.22
N GLY A 280 -8.65 -11.46 5.90
CA GLY A 280 -9.16 -12.79 6.24
C GLY A 280 -9.75 -12.91 7.65
N LYS A 281 -9.80 -11.83 8.44
CA LYS A 281 -10.34 -11.85 9.81
C LYS A 281 -11.79 -11.40 9.89
N THR A 282 -12.51 -11.89 10.89
CA THR A 282 -13.96 -11.67 11.02
C THR A 282 -14.33 -10.43 11.82
N PHE A 283 -13.36 -9.75 12.42
CA PHE A 283 -13.55 -8.54 13.23
C PHE A 283 -12.43 -7.52 13.00
N CYS A 284 -12.66 -6.30 13.47
CA CYS A 284 -11.70 -5.20 13.41
C CYS A 284 -11.15 -4.91 14.80
N CYS A 285 -9.91 -4.42 14.84
CA CYS A 285 -9.22 -4.11 16.07
C CYS A 285 -9.21 -2.62 16.40
N PRO A 286 -9.45 -2.24 17.67
CA PRO A 286 -9.31 -0.87 18.11
C PRO A 286 -7.93 -0.28 17.76
N PRO A 287 -7.84 1.04 17.51
CA PRO A 287 -6.56 1.71 17.31
C PRO A 287 -5.56 1.37 18.43
N GLY A 288 -4.31 1.10 18.05
CA GLY A 288 -3.26 0.75 19.01
C GLY A 288 -3.29 -0.70 19.52
N THR A 289 -4.17 -1.55 18.97
CA THR A 289 -4.13 -3.01 19.16
C THR A 289 -3.83 -3.70 17.84
N ASN A 290 -3.30 -4.92 17.92
CA ASN A 290 -3.07 -5.79 16.79
C ASN A 290 -3.99 -6.99 16.92
N TYR A 291 -4.40 -7.52 15.78
CA TYR A 291 -4.97 -8.86 15.75
C TYR A 291 -3.92 -9.85 16.25
N SER A 292 -4.33 -10.81 17.06
CA SER A 292 -3.48 -11.84 17.60
C SER A 292 -4.28 -13.13 17.75
N ILE A 293 -3.60 -14.24 17.53
CA ILE A 293 -4.15 -15.59 17.72
C ILE A 293 -3.43 -16.23 18.89
N GLY A 294 -4.17 -16.89 19.78
CA GLY A 294 -3.56 -17.65 20.86
C GLY A 294 -2.68 -18.76 20.28
N LEU A 295 -1.43 -18.80 20.72
CA LEU A 295 -0.43 -19.76 20.29
C LEU A 295 -0.72 -21.14 20.88
N SER A 296 -0.36 -22.20 20.15
CA SER A 296 -0.40 -23.57 20.63
C SER A 296 0.55 -23.74 21.83
N GLY A 297 0.03 -24.24 22.96
CA GLY A 297 0.80 -24.42 24.19
C GLY A 297 -0.07 -24.48 25.45
N ASP A 298 0.57 -24.50 26.63
CA ASP A 298 -0.05 -24.59 27.97
C ASP A 298 -0.97 -23.40 28.35
N SER A 299 -1.23 -22.49 27.40
CA SER A 299 -2.09 -21.32 27.55
C SER A 299 -3.58 -21.64 27.37
N GLY A 300 -3.92 -22.80 26.78
CA GLY A 300 -5.31 -23.22 26.53
C GLY A 300 -6.10 -22.28 25.60
N ALA A 301 -5.42 -21.36 24.92
CA ALA A 301 -6.02 -20.33 24.07
C ALA A 301 -5.79 -20.57 22.57
N GLU A 302 -5.35 -21.78 22.19
CA GLU A 302 -5.05 -22.11 20.80
C GLU A 302 -6.24 -21.84 19.89
N GLY A 303 -6.00 -21.08 18.80
CA GLY A 303 -7.03 -20.74 17.82
C GLY A 303 -7.97 -19.61 18.23
N ILE A 304 -7.83 -19.05 19.44
CA ILE A 304 -8.64 -17.92 19.89
C ILE A 304 -8.12 -16.64 19.24
N GLU A 305 -8.96 -16.00 18.44
CA GLU A 305 -8.67 -14.73 17.79
C GLU A 305 -9.10 -13.55 18.68
N ARG A 306 -8.22 -12.57 18.92
CA ARG A 306 -8.54 -11.35 19.69
C ARG A 306 -7.64 -10.18 19.31
N CYS A 307 -8.13 -8.97 19.55
CA CYS A 307 -7.28 -7.77 19.51
C CYS A 307 -6.50 -7.62 20.81
N CYS A 308 -5.18 -7.60 20.70
CA CYS A 308 -4.29 -7.45 21.83
C CYS A 308 -3.35 -6.25 21.64
N PRO A 309 -2.93 -5.58 22.73
CA PRO A 309 -1.85 -4.60 22.65
C PRO A 309 -0.59 -5.17 21.96
N PRO A 310 0.24 -4.35 21.32
CA PRO A 310 1.46 -4.81 20.67
C PRO A 310 2.32 -5.65 21.60
N ARG A 311 2.84 -6.78 21.08
CA ARG A 311 3.67 -7.77 21.82
C ARG A 311 2.93 -8.52 22.93
N THR A 312 1.60 -8.58 22.87
CA THR A 312 0.79 -9.45 23.74
C THR A 312 -0.10 -10.34 22.89
N TYR A 313 -0.48 -11.48 23.46
CA TYR A 313 -1.21 -12.55 22.79
C TYR A 313 -2.36 -13.03 23.67
N PRO A 314 -3.43 -13.57 23.07
CA PRO A 314 -4.55 -14.12 23.83
C PRO A 314 -4.07 -15.32 24.66
N THR A 315 -4.38 -15.29 25.95
CA THR A 315 -4.14 -16.39 26.89
C THR A 315 -5.39 -16.64 27.71
N LYS A 316 -5.60 -17.90 28.10
CA LYS A 316 -6.79 -18.33 28.85
C LYS A 316 -6.41 -18.54 30.31
N SER A 317 -7.25 -18.05 31.21
CA SER A 317 -7.15 -18.28 32.64
C SER A 317 -7.72 -19.65 33.03
N GLU A 318 -7.52 -20.06 34.29
CA GLU A 318 -8.08 -21.31 34.83
C GLU A 318 -9.62 -21.30 34.86
N SER A 319 -10.26 -20.14 35.02
CA SER A 319 -11.73 -19.98 34.93
C SER A 319 -12.26 -20.04 33.50
N GLY A 320 -11.35 -19.99 32.51
CA GLY A 320 -11.69 -19.98 31.09
C GLY A 320 -11.83 -18.59 30.47
N ASP A 321 -11.67 -17.53 31.26
CA ASP A 321 -11.65 -16.15 30.77
C ASP A 321 -10.41 -15.90 29.91
N ILE A 322 -10.51 -15.01 28.91
CA ILE A 322 -9.44 -14.72 27.94
C ILE A 322 -8.98 -13.27 28.12
N GLY A 323 -7.66 -13.07 28.20
CA GLY A 323 -7.00 -11.76 28.20
C GLY A 323 -5.69 -11.78 27.42
N CYS A 324 -5.08 -10.61 27.27
CA CYS A 324 -3.87 -10.40 26.47
C CYS A 324 -2.63 -10.30 27.38
N CYS A 325 -1.71 -11.25 27.24
CA CYS A 325 -0.48 -11.33 28.02
C CYS A 325 0.74 -11.52 27.10
N ARG A 326 1.95 -11.21 27.56
CA ARG A 326 3.18 -11.56 26.81
C ARG A 326 3.38 -13.09 26.84
N ASP A 327 4.15 -13.64 25.89
CA ASP A 327 4.35 -15.09 25.73
C ASP A 327 4.77 -15.83 27.01
N GLU A 328 5.51 -15.16 27.89
CA GLU A 328 6.00 -15.71 29.15
C GLU A 328 5.02 -15.53 30.33
N TYR A 329 3.80 -15.03 30.11
CA TYR A 329 2.81 -14.79 31.16
C TYR A 329 1.48 -15.49 30.87
N LYS A 330 0.82 -15.94 31.93
CA LYS A 330 -0.55 -16.47 31.92
C LYS A 330 -1.52 -15.41 32.40
N PHE A 331 -2.62 -15.24 31.67
CA PHE A 331 -3.74 -14.44 32.12
C PHE A 331 -4.42 -15.07 33.32
N ILE A 332 -4.65 -14.25 34.34
CA ILE A 332 -5.33 -14.66 35.57
C ILE A 332 -6.76 -14.16 35.57
N ARG A 333 -6.94 -12.85 35.36
CA ARG A 333 -8.24 -12.18 35.38
C ARG A 333 -8.17 -10.80 34.75
N ASN A 334 -9.31 -10.25 34.37
CA ASN A 334 -9.45 -8.85 33.99
C ASN A 334 -10.02 -8.05 35.18
N ASP A 335 -9.43 -6.91 35.52
CA ASP A 335 -9.90 -6.07 36.64
C ASP A 335 -10.91 -4.97 36.24
N GLY A 336 -11.42 -5.05 35.01
CA GLY A 336 -12.28 -4.06 34.35
C GLY A 336 -11.51 -3.08 33.47
N THR A 337 -10.23 -2.85 33.75
CA THR A 337 -9.40 -1.88 33.00
C THR A 337 -8.19 -2.49 32.31
N ARG A 338 -7.71 -3.63 32.83
CA ARG A 338 -6.52 -4.30 32.31
C ARG A 338 -6.57 -5.80 32.54
N ASP A 339 -5.80 -6.48 31.70
CA ASP A 339 -5.53 -7.89 31.86
C ASP A 339 -4.41 -8.08 32.88
N VAL A 340 -4.69 -8.86 33.93
CA VAL A 340 -3.73 -9.21 34.96
C VAL A 340 -3.02 -10.50 34.54
N CYS A 341 -1.73 -10.39 34.30
CA CYS A 341 -0.87 -11.47 33.83
C CYS A 341 0.16 -11.84 34.90
N CYS A 342 0.37 -13.13 35.14
CA CYS A 342 1.42 -13.66 36.02
C CYS A 342 2.43 -14.50 35.23
N PHE A 343 3.69 -14.53 35.66
CA PHE A 343 4.75 -15.26 34.96
C PHE A 343 4.38 -16.75 34.82
N GLY A 344 4.50 -17.27 33.60
CA GLY A 344 3.79 -18.44 33.09
C GLY A 344 4.31 -19.80 33.53
N SER A 345 5.16 -19.88 34.55
CA SER A 345 5.42 -21.18 35.18
C SER A 345 4.16 -21.61 35.93
N SER A 346 3.72 -22.86 35.76
CA SER A 346 2.57 -23.47 36.46
C SER A 346 2.60 -23.36 37.99
N ASN A 347 3.73 -22.91 38.53
CA ASN A 347 3.95 -22.74 39.95
C ASN A 347 3.61 -21.33 40.46
N TYR A 348 3.10 -20.37 39.68
CA TYR A 348 2.69 -19.06 40.21
C TYR A 348 1.17 -18.91 40.30
N GLU A 349 0.70 -18.35 41.41
CA GLU A 349 -0.68 -17.99 41.70
C GLU A 349 -0.79 -16.48 41.95
N PHE A 350 -1.90 -15.91 41.49
CA PHE A 350 -2.22 -14.52 41.80
C PHE A 350 -2.63 -14.39 43.26
N HIS A 351 -1.99 -13.48 43.99
CA HIS A 351 -2.27 -13.27 45.40
C HIS A 351 -3.17 -12.07 45.64
N ARG A 352 -2.80 -10.87 45.14
CA ARG A 352 -3.60 -9.63 45.26
C ARG A 352 -3.11 -8.54 44.32
N MET A 353 -3.88 -7.47 44.21
CA MET A 353 -3.40 -6.20 43.65
C MET A 353 -2.81 -5.34 44.78
N LEU A 354 -1.65 -4.74 44.55
CA LEU A 354 -1.06 -3.78 45.47
C LEU A 354 -0.46 -2.62 44.67
N ASP A 355 -0.85 -1.38 45.00
CA ASP A 355 -0.48 -0.17 44.27
C ASP A 355 -0.71 -0.25 42.75
N GLY A 356 -1.80 -0.91 42.36
CA GLY A 356 -2.10 -1.15 40.97
C GLY A 356 -1.06 -2.01 40.26
N LYS A 357 -0.36 -2.90 40.94
CA LYS A 357 0.44 -3.97 40.32
C LYS A 357 -0.09 -5.34 40.77
N PRO A 358 -0.13 -6.33 39.87
CA PRO A 358 -0.47 -7.68 40.28
C PRO A 358 0.69 -8.30 41.04
N VAL A 359 0.36 -8.92 42.18
CA VAL A 359 1.31 -9.69 42.97
C VAL A 359 1.07 -11.16 42.66
N CYS A 360 2.07 -11.78 42.04
CA CYS A 360 2.07 -13.20 41.69
C CYS A 360 3.12 -13.90 42.54
N CYS A 361 2.69 -14.88 43.33
CA CYS A 361 3.56 -15.65 44.22
C CYS A 361 3.63 -17.09 43.77
N ARG A 362 4.72 -17.79 44.11
CA ARG A 362 4.81 -19.22 43.84
C ARG A 362 3.76 -19.94 44.70
N LYS A 363 3.17 -21.04 44.23
CA LYS A 363 2.27 -21.89 45.03
C LYS A 363 2.95 -22.24 46.36
N GLY A 364 2.25 -21.99 47.46
CA GLY A 364 2.80 -22.17 48.81
C GLY A 364 3.69 -21.03 49.32
N THR A 365 3.78 -19.90 48.62
CA THR A 365 4.40 -18.66 49.13
C THR A 365 3.38 -17.52 49.21
N VAL A 366 3.59 -16.64 50.18
CA VAL A 366 2.76 -15.45 50.43
C VAL A 366 3.60 -14.19 50.22
N PHE A 367 2.93 -13.13 49.78
CA PHE A 367 3.60 -11.85 49.57
C PHE A 367 4.08 -11.26 50.90
N LYS A 368 5.37 -10.96 51.00
CA LYS A 368 5.95 -10.32 52.19
C LYS A 368 6.41 -8.87 51.94
N GLY A 369 6.64 -8.48 50.69
CA GLY A 369 7.02 -7.11 50.35
C GLY A 369 7.48 -6.97 48.91
N TRP A 370 8.04 -5.81 48.58
CA TRP A 370 8.66 -5.53 47.28
C TRP A 370 10.17 -5.51 47.44
N TYR A 371 10.90 -5.86 46.38
CA TYR A 371 12.32 -5.52 46.28
C TYR A 371 12.51 -4.00 46.45
N LYS A 372 13.69 -3.57 46.90
CA LYS A 372 14.06 -2.15 47.10
C LYS A 372 13.74 -1.27 45.89
N ASP A 373 13.86 -1.79 44.67
CA ASP A 373 13.56 -1.08 43.42
C ASP A 373 12.05 -1.05 43.05
N ARG A 374 11.21 -1.74 43.83
CA ARG A 374 9.76 -1.91 43.64
C ARG A 374 9.38 -2.51 42.29
N THR A 375 10.28 -3.25 41.64
CA THR A 375 10.01 -3.87 40.35
C THR A 375 9.42 -5.27 40.49
N TRP A 376 9.80 -6.01 41.55
CA TRP A 376 9.36 -7.40 41.78
C TRP A 376 8.77 -7.61 43.17
N ALA A 377 7.70 -8.39 43.22
CA ALA A 377 7.10 -8.85 44.46
C ALA A 377 7.97 -9.96 45.08
N VAL A 378 8.29 -9.84 46.37
CA VAL A 378 8.97 -10.87 47.14
C VAL A 378 7.93 -11.73 47.84
N CYS A 379 7.88 -13.00 47.45
CA CYS A 379 6.99 -13.98 48.03
C CYS A 379 7.80 -15.05 48.75
N CYS A 380 7.57 -15.17 50.05
CA CYS A 380 8.27 -16.12 50.93
C CYS A 380 7.30 -17.19 51.41
N ARG A 381 7.81 -18.30 51.96
CA ARG A 381 6.93 -19.23 52.68
C ARG A 381 6.23 -18.50 53.82
N GLU A 382 5.11 -19.04 54.26
CA GLU A 382 4.29 -18.39 55.28
C GLU A 382 5.08 -18.20 56.59
N GLU A 383 5.88 -19.20 56.98
CA GLU A 383 6.74 -19.23 58.16
C GLU A 383 8.00 -18.35 58.08
N ASP A 384 8.38 -17.94 56.87
CA ASP A 384 9.53 -17.07 56.62
C ASP A 384 9.14 -15.60 56.78
N HIS A 385 10.13 -14.74 56.99
CA HIS A 385 9.97 -13.29 56.97
C HIS A 385 10.84 -12.68 55.87
N LEU A 386 10.49 -11.49 55.44
CA LEU A 386 11.30 -10.71 54.52
C LEU A 386 12.25 -9.84 55.34
N ASP A 387 13.54 -10.03 55.15
CA ASP A 387 14.56 -9.10 55.63
C ASP A 387 15.29 -8.49 54.43
N GLN A 388 15.20 -7.16 54.36
CA GLN A 388 15.54 -6.35 53.19
C GLN A 388 14.82 -6.84 51.92
N ASP A 389 15.47 -7.74 51.18
CA ASP A 389 15.05 -8.24 49.86
C ASP A 389 15.06 -9.79 49.80
N HIS A 390 15.26 -10.47 50.93
CA HIS A 390 15.44 -11.91 50.99
C HIS A 390 14.48 -12.57 51.98
N CYS A 391 14.00 -13.76 51.60
CA CYS A 391 13.18 -14.60 52.46
C CYS A 391 14.09 -15.33 53.45
N CYS A 392 14.02 -14.93 54.71
CA CYS A 392 14.77 -15.49 55.81
C CYS A 392 13.86 -16.30 56.74
N LYS A 393 14.35 -17.41 57.28
CA LYS A 393 13.62 -18.18 58.28
C LYS A 393 13.34 -17.31 59.50
N LYS A 394 12.28 -17.61 60.25
CA LYS A 394 12.01 -16.94 61.52
C LYS A 394 13.26 -16.94 62.42
N ASP A 395 13.51 -15.82 63.11
CA ASP A 395 14.65 -15.59 64.01
C ASP A 395 16.05 -15.57 63.34
N THR A 396 16.08 -15.45 62.01
CA THR A 396 17.29 -15.10 61.25
C THR A 396 17.21 -13.66 60.74
N TYR A 397 18.31 -13.10 60.26
CA TYR A 397 18.39 -11.78 59.66
C TYR A 397 19.30 -11.85 58.43
N TRP A 398 19.01 -11.05 57.43
CA TRP A 398 19.78 -10.96 56.21
C TRP A 398 21.06 -10.16 56.44
N THR A 399 22.17 -10.63 55.89
CA THR A 399 23.45 -9.92 55.95
C THR A 399 24.22 -10.10 54.66
N GLU A 400 24.98 -9.06 54.29
CA GLU A 400 25.85 -9.04 53.11
C GLU A 400 27.28 -8.69 53.51
N HIS A 401 28.25 -9.37 52.91
CA HIS A 401 29.66 -9.07 53.09
C HIS A 401 30.44 -9.44 51.82
N ASN A 402 31.22 -8.49 51.30
CA ASN A 402 31.96 -8.61 50.03
C ASN A 402 31.08 -9.01 48.83
N GLY A 403 29.83 -8.54 48.77
CA GLY A 403 28.90 -8.81 47.66
C GLY A 403 28.23 -10.19 47.69
N LEU A 404 28.39 -10.96 48.78
CA LEU A 404 27.71 -12.23 49.02
C LEU A 404 26.74 -12.06 50.19
N SER A 405 25.56 -12.67 50.10
CA SER A 405 24.49 -12.48 51.09
C SER A 405 23.86 -13.79 51.56
N ASP A 406 23.51 -13.86 52.85
CA ASP A 406 22.84 -15.02 53.47
C ASP A 406 21.95 -14.60 54.66
N CYS A 407 21.09 -15.52 55.13
CA CYS A 407 20.24 -15.35 56.31
C CYS A 407 20.88 -16.01 57.54
N CYS A 408 21.29 -15.21 58.51
CA CYS A 408 22.02 -15.63 59.70
C CYS A 408 21.14 -15.64 60.95
N GLN A 409 21.31 -16.61 61.85
CA GLN A 409 20.61 -16.58 63.15
C GLN A 409 21.06 -15.37 63.99
N ASN A 410 20.13 -14.78 64.76
CA ASN A 410 20.48 -13.70 65.68
C ASN A 410 21.65 -14.09 66.60
N GLY A 411 22.68 -13.24 66.66
CA GLY A 411 23.91 -13.47 67.43
C GLY A 411 25.04 -14.20 66.68
N THR A 412 24.81 -14.55 65.41
CA THR A 412 25.89 -14.96 64.49
C THR A 412 26.45 -13.77 63.72
N VAL A 413 27.57 -13.96 63.02
CA VAL A 413 28.22 -12.98 62.16
C VAL A 413 28.50 -13.62 60.80
N PRO A 414 28.32 -12.86 59.71
CA PRO A 414 28.69 -13.30 58.37
C PRO A 414 30.19 -13.56 58.28
N MET A 415 30.63 -14.72 57.77
CA MET A 415 32.05 -14.98 57.50
C MET A 415 32.29 -15.47 56.07
N ASN A 416 33.38 -14.97 55.46
CA ASN A 416 33.83 -15.44 54.17
C ASN A 416 34.39 -16.86 54.31
N ILE A 417 33.82 -17.78 53.55
CA ILE A 417 34.16 -19.19 53.58
C ILE A 417 35.27 -19.42 52.53
N ASP A 418 36.52 -19.38 53.01
CA ASP A 418 37.71 -19.29 52.16
C ASP A 418 37.94 -20.58 51.35
N GLY A 419 37.81 -20.53 50.02
CA GLY A 419 38.02 -21.68 49.12
C GLY A 419 36.95 -21.91 48.04
N ARG A 420 35.81 -21.21 48.09
CA ARG A 420 34.86 -21.11 46.98
C ARG A 420 34.33 -19.70 46.84
N LYS A 421 34.39 -19.15 45.61
CA LYS A 421 34.05 -17.75 45.29
C LYS A 421 32.59 -17.34 45.59
N TYR A 422 31.73 -18.26 46.06
CA TYR A 422 30.28 -18.05 46.21
C TYR A 422 29.61 -18.76 47.40
N ASN A 423 30.37 -19.31 48.36
CA ASN A 423 29.75 -19.89 49.56
C ASN A 423 29.91 -18.92 50.73
N TYR A 424 28.80 -18.65 51.42
CA TYR A 424 28.74 -17.78 52.58
C TYR A 424 28.06 -18.54 53.73
N GLY A 425 28.37 -18.18 54.98
CA GLY A 425 27.75 -18.80 56.14
C GLY A 425 27.89 -17.97 57.40
N CYS A 426 27.23 -18.43 58.46
CA CYS A 426 27.04 -17.69 59.69
C CYS A 426 27.69 -18.42 60.86
N CYS A 427 28.65 -17.77 61.53
CA CYS A 427 29.32 -18.29 62.74
C CYS A 427 28.95 -17.44 63.96
N LYS A 428 29.00 -17.97 65.19
CA LYS A 428 28.76 -17.10 66.37
C LYS A 428 29.84 -16.01 66.46
N ARG A 429 29.55 -14.89 67.11
CA ARG A 429 30.42 -13.70 67.19
C ARG A 429 31.86 -13.96 67.70
N HIS A 430 32.12 -15.08 68.35
CA HIS A 430 33.43 -15.49 68.88
C HIS A 430 34.04 -16.68 68.13
N GLU A 431 33.38 -17.17 67.10
CA GLU A 431 33.83 -18.28 66.28
C GLU A 431 34.51 -17.76 65.01
N VAL A 432 35.46 -18.53 64.52
CA VAL A 432 36.13 -18.36 63.23
C VAL A 432 35.74 -19.54 62.36
N ALA A 433 35.48 -19.30 61.07
CA ALA A 433 35.23 -20.37 60.12
C ALA A 433 36.56 -21.10 59.82
N HIS A 434 36.61 -22.39 60.15
CA HIS A 434 37.76 -23.24 59.83
C HIS A 434 37.45 -24.10 58.60
N PRO A 435 38.34 -24.14 57.59
CA PRO A 435 38.17 -24.99 56.43
C PRO A 435 38.33 -26.47 56.82
N CYS A 436 37.39 -27.29 56.37
CA CYS A 436 37.43 -28.74 56.49
C CYS A 436 37.61 -29.40 55.11
N PRO A 437 38.05 -30.67 55.03
CA PRO A 437 38.06 -31.43 53.78
C PRO A 437 36.68 -31.44 53.09
N ASN A 438 36.66 -31.64 51.78
CA ASN A 438 35.44 -31.67 50.94
C ASN A 438 34.67 -30.34 50.80
N ASN A 439 35.31 -29.19 51.03
CA ASN A 439 34.67 -27.86 50.97
C ASN A 439 33.58 -27.65 52.04
N LYS A 440 33.67 -28.35 53.17
CA LYS A 440 32.88 -28.07 54.37
C LYS A 440 33.62 -27.06 55.25
N TYR A 441 32.89 -26.36 56.09
CA TYR A 441 33.45 -25.41 57.05
C TYR A 441 32.74 -25.58 58.37
N MET A 442 33.49 -25.40 59.45
CA MET A 442 32.96 -25.44 60.81
C MET A 442 33.34 -24.17 61.53
N CYS A 443 32.37 -23.58 62.21
CA CYS A 443 32.59 -22.46 63.10
C CYS A 443 33.16 -23.00 64.42
N ALA A 444 34.30 -22.48 64.85
CA ALA A 444 34.86 -22.83 66.16
C ALA A 444 35.46 -21.62 66.85
N THR A 445 35.45 -21.61 68.19
CA THR A 445 36.00 -20.51 68.97
C THR A 445 37.50 -20.37 68.70
N ASN A 446 37.99 -19.15 68.55
CA ASN A 446 39.39 -18.88 68.25
C ASN A 446 40.34 -19.62 69.22
N GLY A 447 41.27 -20.42 68.68
CA GLY A 447 42.19 -21.26 69.45
C GLY A 447 41.71 -22.70 69.70
N THR A 448 40.48 -23.06 69.32
CA THR A 448 39.98 -24.44 69.41
C THR A 448 40.40 -25.22 68.17
N LYS A 449 41.04 -26.39 68.35
CA LYS A 449 41.27 -27.31 67.22
C LYS A 449 39.91 -27.85 66.74
N VAL A 450 39.63 -27.64 65.47
CA VAL A 450 38.45 -28.21 64.80
C VAL A 450 38.78 -29.61 64.33
N ASP A 451 38.07 -30.60 64.88
CA ASP A 451 38.13 -31.97 64.35
C ASP A 451 37.13 -32.09 63.19
N CYS A 452 37.64 -31.90 61.97
CA CYS A 452 36.87 -32.07 60.76
C CYS A 452 36.68 -33.56 60.46
N GLN A 453 35.80 -34.24 61.21
CA GLN A 453 35.43 -35.60 60.88
C GLN A 453 34.64 -35.63 59.55
N PRO A 454 34.89 -36.61 58.66
CA PRO A 454 34.37 -36.64 57.28
C PRO A 454 32.84 -36.54 57.14
#